data_AF-A0A851PF65-F1
#
_entry.id   AF-A0A851PF65-F1
#
_cell.length_a   1.000
_cell.length_b   1.000
_cell.length_c   1.000
_cell.angle_alpha   90.00
_cell.angle_beta   90.00
_cell.angle_gamma   90.00
#
_symmetry.space_group_name_H-M   'P 1'
#
loop_
_entity.id
_entity.type
_entity.pdbx_description
1 polymer ?
#
loop_
_entity_poly.entity_id
_entity_poly.type
_entity_poly.pdbx_seq_one_letter_code
_entity_poly.pdbx_strand_id
1 'polypeptide(L)'
;PGPPGQPGELTLTTLLPALRQRLGLPAELHVVKAPARECSGLVLLSGCHRTTERLQRFFTTARRRGHLPATYSAVTVGVPAEAEGEIRVGLCRQQHGDTAVVVPVPFPGRRSMARGEVKNTATRWRVLGAAGGCALLQLQPRTGCPHAPHAGKRLQFSMGGAVLPYAAPPIKCPPQVLDKELLQRLRLSPQHRLPLHLHLQQLALP
;
A
#
# COMPACT_ATOMS: atom_id res chain seq x y z
N PRO A 1 13.67 -2.27 -0.40
CA PRO A 1 13.54 -3.47 0.45
C PRO A 1 12.07 -3.74 0.82
N GLY A 2 11.52 -4.89 0.40
CA GLY A 2 10.23 -5.38 0.90
C GLY A 2 10.36 -5.86 2.35
N PRO A 3 9.26 -6.05 3.09
CA PRO A 3 9.31 -6.59 4.44
C PRO A 3 9.83 -8.04 4.42
N PRO A 4 10.70 -8.45 5.36
CA PRO A 4 11.02 -9.87 5.56
C PRO A 4 9.76 -10.61 6.06
N GLY A 5 9.52 -11.81 5.52
CA GLY A 5 8.46 -12.72 5.97
C GLY A 5 8.83 -13.42 7.28
N GLN A 6 7.87 -14.13 7.88
CA GLN A 6 8.17 -14.98 9.04
C GLN A 6 9.03 -16.20 8.63
N PRO A 7 9.79 -16.81 9.56
CA PRO A 7 10.56 -18.01 9.27
C PRO A 7 9.67 -19.12 8.66
N GLY A 8 10.06 -19.65 7.51
CA GLY A 8 9.30 -20.67 6.76
C GLY A 8 8.25 -20.12 5.79
N GLU A 9 8.03 -18.81 5.75
CA GLU A 9 7.07 -18.19 4.84
C GLU A 9 7.71 -17.88 3.47
N LEU A 10 7.02 -18.24 2.40
CA LEU A 10 7.48 -17.98 1.04
C LEU A 10 7.47 -16.47 0.75
N THR A 11 8.63 -15.89 0.41
CA THR A 11 8.75 -14.46 0.05
C THR A 11 9.24 -14.30 -1.37
N LEU A 12 8.98 -13.12 -1.97
CA LEU A 12 9.57 -12.77 -3.27
C LEU A 12 11.10 -12.91 -3.24
N THR A 13 11.73 -12.46 -2.17
CA THR A 13 13.20 -12.51 -2.01
C THR A 13 13.73 -13.94 -2.02
N THR A 14 13.06 -14.87 -1.33
CA THR A 14 13.46 -16.28 -1.31
C THR A 14 13.26 -16.97 -2.67
N LEU A 15 12.39 -16.44 -3.53
CA LEU A 15 12.13 -16.98 -4.87
C LEU A 15 13.08 -16.44 -5.95
N LEU A 16 13.85 -15.38 -5.69
CA LEU A 16 14.71 -14.75 -6.70
C LEU A 16 15.74 -15.71 -7.32
N PRO A 17 16.41 -16.61 -6.57
CA PRO A 17 17.36 -17.55 -7.16
C PRO A 17 16.69 -18.52 -8.14
N ALA A 18 15.52 -19.06 -7.78
CA ALA A 18 14.74 -19.95 -8.65
C ALA A 18 14.22 -19.20 -9.90
N LEU A 19 13.75 -17.97 -9.72
CA LEU A 19 13.32 -17.12 -10.84
C LEU A 19 14.49 -16.82 -11.79
N ARG A 20 15.66 -16.47 -11.26
CA ARG A 20 16.89 -16.25 -12.04
C ARG A 20 17.22 -17.46 -12.90
N GLN A 21 17.23 -18.65 -12.30
CA GLN A 21 17.53 -19.91 -13.01
C GLN A 21 16.51 -20.17 -14.13
N ARG A 22 15.21 -20.03 -13.85
CA ARG A 22 14.16 -20.26 -14.84
C ARG A 22 14.19 -19.28 -16.01
N LEU A 23 14.66 -18.05 -15.77
CA LEU A 23 14.80 -17.02 -16.80
C LEU A 23 16.16 -17.05 -17.53
N GLY A 24 17.06 -17.96 -17.15
CA GLY A 24 18.40 -18.04 -17.75
C GLY A 24 19.25 -16.78 -17.51
N LEU A 25 19.00 -16.04 -16.44
CA LEU A 25 19.68 -14.78 -16.18
C LEU A 25 21.04 -15.02 -15.49
N PRO A 26 22.14 -14.43 -15.99
CA PRO A 26 23.48 -14.68 -15.45
C PRO A 26 23.71 -13.96 -14.11
N ALA A 27 23.02 -12.84 -13.88
CA ALA A 27 23.23 -11.98 -12.73
C ALA A 27 22.22 -12.24 -11.61
N GLU A 28 22.62 -12.00 -10.36
CA GLU A 28 21.71 -12.01 -9.22
C GLU A 28 20.62 -10.95 -9.36
N LEU A 29 19.38 -11.35 -9.08
CA LEU A 29 18.23 -10.45 -9.12
C LEU A 29 18.08 -9.72 -7.78
N HIS A 30 17.89 -8.40 -7.85
CA HIS A 30 17.59 -7.56 -6.70
C HIS A 30 16.24 -6.88 -6.87
N VAL A 31 15.46 -6.80 -5.79
CA VAL A 31 14.19 -6.06 -5.78
C VAL A 31 14.47 -4.56 -5.71
N VAL A 32 14.14 -3.85 -6.79
CA VAL A 32 14.18 -2.38 -6.83
C VAL A 32 12.92 -1.82 -6.15
N LYS A 33 11.75 -2.30 -6.57
CA LYS A 33 10.44 -1.88 -6.08
C LYS A 33 9.46 -3.04 -6.17
N ALA A 34 8.66 -3.24 -5.13
CA ALA A 34 7.58 -4.20 -5.11
C ALA A 34 6.40 -3.60 -4.32
N PRO A 35 5.17 -4.08 -4.56
CA PRO A 35 4.05 -3.83 -3.66
C PRO A 35 4.33 -4.47 -2.29
N ALA A 36 3.60 -4.05 -1.26
CA ALA A 36 3.65 -4.74 0.01
C ALA A 36 2.90 -6.08 -0.06
N ARG A 37 3.07 -6.92 0.95
CA ARG A 37 2.56 -8.29 1.02
C ARG A 37 1.06 -8.40 0.68
N GLU A 38 0.26 -7.47 1.17
CA GLU A 38 -1.20 -7.46 1.00
C GLU A 38 -1.65 -6.81 -0.31
N CYS A 39 -0.72 -6.22 -1.07
CA CYS A 39 -0.99 -5.51 -2.31
C CYS A 39 -0.52 -6.34 -3.51
N SER A 40 -1.25 -6.25 -4.61
CA SER A 40 -0.82 -6.80 -5.90
C SER A 40 -0.11 -5.74 -6.75
N GLY A 41 0.49 -6.15 -7.87
CA GLY A 41 0.95 -5.23 -8.92
C GLY A 41 2.42 -5.36 -9.31
N LEU A 42 2.93 -4.32 -9.95
CA LEU A 42 4.23 -4.32 -10.61
C LEU A 42 5.39 -4.60 -9.64
N VAL A 43 6.24 -5.55 -10.01
CA VAL A 43 7.53 -5.81 -9.36
C VAL A 43 8.64 -5.41 -10.32
N LEU A 44 9.51 -4.51 -9.87
CA LEU A 44 10.70 -4.10 -10.59
C LEU A 44 11.93 -4.78 -10.00
N LEU A 45 12.58 -5.60 -10.81
CA LEU A 45 13.82 -6.29 -10.49
C LEU A 45 14.97 -5.73 -11.32
N SER A 46 16.20 -5.89 -10.82
CA SER A 46 17.43 -5.52 -11.53
C SER A 46 18.51 -6.56 -11.29
N GLY A 47 19.20 -6.97 -12.35
CA GLY A 47 20.39 -7.83 -12.28
C GLY A 47 21.68 -7.09 -11.91
N CYS A 48 21.63 -5.76 -11.75
CA CYS A 48 22.80 -4.94 -11.48
C CYS A 48 22.60 -4.11 -10.21
N HIS A 49 23.50 -4.29 -9.24
CA HIS A 49 23.47 -3.57 -7.97
C HIS A 49 23.50 -2.05 -8.17
N ARG A 50 24.38 -1.53 -9.05
CA ARG A 50 24.48 -0.09 -9.34
C ARG A 50 23.17 0.47 -9.92
N THR A 51 22.52 -0.26 -10.82
CA THR A 51 21.22 0.13 -11.39
C THR A 51 20.13 0.11 -10.32
N THR A 52 20.12 -0.90 -9.44
CA THR A 52 19.19 -0.99 -8.30
C THR A 52 19.28 0.25 -7.42
N GLU A 53 20.49 0.64 -7.01
CA GLU A 53 20.69 1.83 -6.18
C GLU A 53 20.27 3.11 -6.89
N ARG A 54 20.64 3.26 -8.18
CA ARG A 54 20.27 4.43 -8.98
C ARG A 54 18.75 4.59 -9.06
N LEU A 55 18.02 3.50 -9.31
CA LEU A 55 16.55 3.52 -9.39
C LEU A 55 15.92 3.79 -8.02
N GLN A 56 16.43 3.19 -6.93
CA GLN A 56 15.94 3.48 -5.58
C GLN A 56 16.16 4.95 -5.18
N ARG A 57 17.31 5.53 -5.56
CA ARG A 57 17.58 6.96 -5.39
C ARG A 57 16.64 7.81 -6.24
N PHE A 58 16.41 7.46 -7.51
CA PHE A 58 15.45 8.14 -8.38
C PHE A 58 14.07 8.22 -7.72
N PHE A 59 13.51 7.10 -7.27
CA PHE A 59 12.20 7.09 -6.64
C PHE A 59 12.13 7.99 -5.39
N THR A 60 13.22 8.06 -4.63
CA THR A 60 13.32 8.90 -3.43
C THR A 60 13.42 10.38 -3.79
N THR A 61 14.24 10.73 -4.77
CA THR A 61 14.41 12.11 -5.24
C THR A 61 13.17 12.64 -5.96
N ALA A 62 12.54 11.83 -6.81
CA ALA A 62 11.30 12.16 -7.50
C ALA A 62 10.21 12.59 -6.50
N ARG A 63 10.00 11.80 -5.44
CA ARG A 63 9.06 12.12 -4.36
C ARG A 63 9.38 13.44 -3.66
N ARG A 64 10.66 13.70 -3.36
CA ARG A 64 11.10 14.96 -2.73
C ARG A 64 10.82 16.17 -3.60
N ARG A 65 10.91 16.02 -4.93
CA ARG A 65 10.59 17.06 -5.91
C ARG A 65 9.09 17.17 -6.24
N GLY A 66 8.24 16.37 -5.58
CA GLY A 66 6.80 16.38 -5.80
C GLY A 66 6.32 15.50 -6.96
N HIS A 67 7.22 14.83 -7.68
CA HIS A 67 6.85 13.82 -8.67
C HIS A 67 6.40 12.53 -7.99
N LEU A 68 5.36 11.90 -8.52
CA LEU A 68 4.73 10.72 -7.94
C LEU A 68 4.96 9.52 -8.87
N PRO A 69 6.12 8.87 -8.76
CA PRO A 69 6.55 7.86 -9.72
C PRO A 69 5.84 6.51 -9.55
N ALA A 70 4.89 6.41 -8.63
CA ALA A 70 4.10 5.21 -8.41
C ALA A 70 2.62 5.57 -8.37
N THR A 71 1.84 4.89 -9.19
CA THR A 71 0.38 4.99 -9.20
C THR A 71 -0.21 3.66 -8.80
N TYR A 72 -1.14 3.70 -7.86
CA TYR A 72 -1.92 2.56 -7.43
C TYR A 72 -3.37 2.71 -7.90
N SER A 73 -4.04 1.60 -8.17
CA SER A 73 -5.49 1.54 -8.26
C SER A 73 -6.05 0.91 -6.99
N ALA A 74 -7.14 1.45 -6.47
CA ALA A 74 -7.83 0.88 -5.31
C ALA A 74 -9.35 0.83 -5.53
N VAL A 75 -10.01 -0.18 -4.98
CA VAL A 75 -11.49 -0.22 -4.95
C VAL A 75 -11.97 0.08 -3.55
N THR A 76 -12.87 1.06 -3.44
CA THR A 76 -13.54 1.45 -2.18
C THR A 76 -15.01 1.04 -2.17
N VAL A 77 -15.49 0.67 -0.99
CA VAL A 77 -16.89 0.80 -0.58
C VAL A 77 -17.13 2.25 -0.21
N GLY A 78 -18.23 2.82 -0.66
CA GLY A 78 -18.48 4.25 -0.64
C GLY A 78 -17.78 4.97 -1.79
N VAL A 79 -18.43 6.05 -2.23
CA VAL A 79 -17.92 6.97 -3.23
C VAL A 79 -17.51 8.25 -2.51
N PRO A 80 -16.25 8.70 -2.63
CA PRO A 80 -15.84 10.02 -2.15
C PRO A 80 -16.77 11.14 -2.59
N ALA A 81 -16.99 12.13 -1.72
CA ALA A 81 -17.81 13.30 -2.08
C ALA A 81 -17.13 14.15 -3.15
N GLU A 82 -15.80 14.31 -3.08
CA GLU A 82 -15.01 15.02 -4.06
C GLU A 82 -14.43 14.08 -5.14
N ALA A 83 -14.18 14.62 -6.34
CA ALA A 83 -13.62 13.83 -7.46
C ALA A 83 -12.11 13.57 -7.30
N GLU A 84 -11.39 14.43 -6.59
CA GLU A 84 -9.96 14.29 -6.31
C GLU A 84 -9.57 15.04 -5.02
N GLY A 85 -8.42 14.69 -4.46
CA GLY A 85 -7.93 15.33 -3.25
C GLY A 85 -6.58 14.82 -2.75
N GLU A 86 -6.21 15.23 -1.55
CA GLU A 86 -5.00 14.78 -0.87
C GLU A 86 -5.30 14.40 0.58
N ILE A 87 -4.93 13.18 0.97
CA ILE A 87 -5.06 12.70 2.35
C ILE A 87 -3.72 12.89 3.05
N ARG A 88 -3.73 13.58 4.19
CA ARG A 88 -2.57 13.78 5.08
C ARG A 88 -2.81 13.17 6.45
N VAL A 89 -1.94 12.24 6.86
CA VAL A 89 -2.08 11.52 8.15
C VAL A 89 -0.70 11.29 8.77
N GLY A 90 -0.59 11.52 10.08
CA GLY A 90 0.57 11.10 10.87
C GLY A 90 0.54 9.59 11.12
N LEU A 91 1.67 8.91 10.99
CA LEU A 91 1.80 7.48 11.28
C LEU A 91 2.79 7.24 12.41
N CYS A 92 2.38 6.51 13.44
CA CYS A 92 3.23 6.06 14.53
C CYS A 92 3.39 4.54 14.46
N ARG A 93 4.60 4.03 14.73
CA ARG A 93 4.83 2.59 14.92
C ARG A 93 4.68 2.29 16.40
N GLN A 94 3.72 1.46 16.76
CA GLN A 94 3.49 1.00 18.13
C GLN A 94 3.87 -0.48 18.23
N GLN A 95 4.55 -0.84 19.32
CA GLN A 95 4.84 -2.23 19.65
C GLN A 95 3.64 -2.82 20.37
N HIS A 96 3.16 -3.98 19.95
CA HIS A 96 2.10 -4.72 20.62
C HIS A 96 2.52 -6.19 20.75
N GLY A 97 3.03 -6.55 21.93
CA GLY A 97 3.75 -7.81 22.14
C GLY A 97 4.93 -7.92 21.17
N ASP A 98 5.06 -9.07 20.50
CA ASP A 98 6.13 -9.32 19.52
C ASP A 98 5.89 -8.69 18.15
N THR A 99 4.73 -8.05 17.93
CA THR A 99 4.36 -7.46 16.63
C THR A 99 4.38 -5.94 16.69
N ALA A 100 5.06 -5.31 15.73
CA ALA A 100 4.97 -3.86 15.55
C ALA A 100 3.84 -3.50 14.58
N VAL A 101 2.92 -2.65 15.02
CA VAL A 101 1.76 -2.18 14.25
C VAL A 101 1.92 -0.70 13.91
N VAL A 102 1.50 -0.29 12.71
CA VAL A 102 1.46 1.13 12.33
C VAL A 102 0.04 1.66 12.54
N VAL A 103 -0.08 2.69 13.37
CA VAL A 103 -1.36 3.32 13.70
C VAL A 103 -1.43 4.75 13.17
N PRO A 104 -2.62 5.20 12.71
CA PRO A 104 -2.83 6.58 12.32
C PRO A 104 -2.92 7.48 13.56
N VAL A 105 -2.36 8.67 13.44
CA VAL A 105 -2.46 9.77 14.40
C VAL A 105 -3.10 10.94 13.64
N PRO A 106 -4.43 11.17 13.78
CA PRO A 106 -5.16 12.19 13.01
C PRO A 106 -4.65 13.61 13.25
N PHE A 107 -4.24 13.90 14.49
CA PHE A 107 -3.70 15.20 14.90
C PHE A 107 -2.32 15.02 15.52
N PRO A 108 -1.26 14.84 14.71
CA PRO A 108 0.07 14.62 15.25
C PRO A 108 0.61 15.91 15.88
N GLY A 109 0.97 15.84 17.17
CA GLY A 109 1.60 16.98 17.85
C GLY A 109 2.93 17.35 17.21
N ARG A 110 3.23 18.66 17.10
CA ARG A 110 4.50 19.16 16.51
C ARG A 110 5.74 18.53 17.16
N ARG A 111 5.70 18.29 18.48
CA ARG A 111 6.78 17.65 19.24
C ARG A 111 7.03 16.19 18.83
N SER A 112 5.97 15.40 18.67
CA SER A 112 6.08 13.98 18.25
C SER A 112 6.55 13.84 16.80
N MET A 113 6.22 14.81 15.94
CA MET A 113 6.80 14.88 14.59
C MET A 113 8.28 15.24 14.61
N ALA A 114 8.68 16.23 15.42
CA ALA A 114 10.08 16.66 15.54
C ALA A 114 10.98 15.56 16.12
N ARG A 115 10.46 14.75 17.05
CA ARG A 115 11.14 13.58 17.63
C ARG A 115 11.18 12.36 16.71
N GLY A 116 10.52 12.41 15.54
CA GLY A 116 10.47 11.29 14.59
C GLY A 116 9.58 10.12 15.02
N GLU A 117 8.83 10.26 16.12
CA GLU A 117 7.87 9.28 16.62
C GLU A 117 6.69 9.12 15.65
N VAL A 118 6.29 10.23 15.00
CA VAL A 118 5.19 10.26 14.02
C VAL A 118 5.70 10.74 12.66
N LYS A 119 5.52 9.90 11.63
CA LYS A 119 5.84 10.24 10.24
C LYS A 119 4.60 10.75 9.53
N ASN A 120 4.63 12.01 9.09
CA ASN A 120 3.57 12.53 8.25
C ASN A 120 3.60 11.87 6.87
N THR A 121 2.42 11.53 6.36
CA THR A 121 2.26 10.89 5.07
C THR A 121 1.22 11.61 4.26
N ALA A 122 1.47 11.75 2.96
CA ALA A 122 0.57 12.39 2.02
C ALA A 122 0.34 11.50 0.81
N THR A 123 -0.91 11.34 0.41
CA THR A 123 -1.32 10.56 -0.76
C THR A 123 -2.33 11.36 -1.56
N ARG A 124 -2.03 11.62 -2.83
CA ARG A 124 -3.01 12.19 -3.75
C ARG A 124 -3.93 11.10 -4.25
N TRP A 125 -5.19 11.43 -4.47
CA TRP A 125 -6.18 10.50 -4.98
C TRP A 125 -7.10 11.17 -5.98
N ARG A 126 -7.68 10.35 -6.87
CA ARG A 126 -8.68 10.74 -7.86
C ARG A 126 -9.65 9.59 -8.09
N VAL A 127 -10.93 9.89 -8.22
CA VAL A 127 -11.96 8.95 -8.65
C VAL A 127 -11.84 8.73 -10.15
N LEU A 128 -11.65 7.48 -10.56
CA LEU A 128 -11.64 7.07 -11.97
C LEU A 128 -13.01 6.58 -12.44
N GLY A 129 -13.83 6.10 -11.51
CA GLY A 129 -15.20 5.68 -11.79
C GLY A 129 -15.90 5.26 -10.50
N ALA A 130 -17.23 5.30 -10.51
CA ALA A 130 -18.06 4.87 -9.39
C ALA A 130 -19.27 4.10 -9.90
N ALA A 131 -19.61 3.01 -9.22
CA ALA A 131 -20.75 2.18 -9.54
C ALA A 131 -21.16 1.35 -8.32
N GLY A 132 -22.48 1.18 -8.14
CA GLY A 132 -23.02 0.25 -7.14
C GLY A 132 -22.57 0.50 -5.70
N GLY A 133 -22.40 1.77 -5.32
CA GLY A 133 -21.90 2.16 -3.99
C GLY A 133 -20.39 2.00 -3.81
N CYS A 134 -19.64 1.69 -4.86
CA CYS A 134 -18.19 1.56 -4.85
C CYS A 134 -17.51 2.59 -5.76
N ALA A 135 -16.24 2.89 -5.51
CA ALA A 135 -15.42 3.71 -6.40
C ALA A 135 -14.09 3.04 -6.72
N LEU A 136 -13.64 3.25 -7.96
CA LEU A 136 -12.27 2.97 -8.40
C LEU A 136 -11.45 4.25 -8.23
N LEU A 137 -10.42 4.18 -7.40
CA LEU A 137 -9.54 5.30 -7.10
C LEU A 137 -8.16 5.08 -7.71
N GLN A 138 -7.60 6.14 -8.26
CA GLN A 138 -6.17 6.28 -8.49
C GLN A 138 -5.53 6.86 -7.23
N LEU A 139 -4.43 6.28 -6.74
CA LEU A 139 -3.69 6.76 -5.58
C LEU A 139 -2.22 6.97 -5.92
N GLN A 140 -1.65 8.08 -5.45
CA GLN A 140 -0.26 8.45 -5.70
C GLN A 140 0.42 8.91 -4.40
N PRO A 141 1.21 8.03 -3.75
CA PRO A 141 1.85 8.34 -2.48
C PRO A 141 3.02 9.32 -2.67
N ARG A 142 2.94 10.47 -2.00
CA ARG A 142 4.01 11.50 -1.99
C ARG A 142 5.15 11.13 -1.05
N THR A 143 4.83 10.47 0.06
CA THR A 143 5.82 10.07 1.06
C THR A 143 6.21 8.61 0.87
N GLY A 144 7.52 8.32 0.91
CA GLY A 144 8.05 6.96 0.88
C GLY A 144 7.82 6.25 2.21
N CYS A 145 6.56 5.94 2.55
CA CYS A 145 6.27 5.14 3.72
C CYS A 145 6.32 3.65 3.32
N PRO A 146 7.17 2.83 3.96
CA PRO A 146 7.29 1.39 3.65
C PRO A 146 5.99 0.60 3.91
N HIS A 147 5.05 1.21 4.63
CA HIS A 147 3.76 0.64 5.03
C HIS A 147 2.57 1.23 4.26
N ALA A 148 2.78 1.57 2.98
CA ALA A 148 1.72 1.90 2.02
C ALA A 148 0.49 0.96 2.01
N PRO A 149 0.53 -0.36 2.34
CA PRO A 149 -0.69 -1.19 2.46
C PRO A 149 -1.68 -0.71 3.52
N HIS A 150 -1.24 0.06 4.52
CA HIS A 150 -2.17 0.68 5.46
C HIS A 150 -3.01 1.77 4.79
N ALA A 151 -2.68 2.21 3.55
CA ALA A 151 -3.51 3.13 2.77
C ALA A 151 -4.96 2.64 2.65
N GLY A 152 -5.17 1.31 2.58
CA GLY A 152 -6.50 0.72 2.57
C GLY A 152 -7.29 0.97 3.86
N LYS A 153 -6.68 0.69 5.02
CA LYS A 153 -7.23 1.09 6.34
C LYS A 153 -7.37 2.61 6.48
N ARG A 154 -6.48 3.40 5.84
CA ARG A 154 -6.42 4.88 5.93
C ARG A 154 -7.46 5.61 5.09
N LEU A 155 -7.97 5.00 4.02
CA LEU A 155 -9.07 5.57 3.23
C LEU A 155 -10.41 5.51 3.99
N GLN A 156 -10.60 4.48 4.84
CA GLN A 156 -11.80 4.36 5.69
C GLN A 156 -11.99 5.56 6.64
N PHE A 157 -10.91 6.04 7.26
CA PHE A 157 -10.99 7.11 8.28
C PHE A 157 -11.05 8.53 7.71
N SER A 158 -10.64 8.74 6.44
CA SER A 158 -10.52 10.09 5.88
C SER A 158 -11.62 10.44 4.86
N MET A 159 -12.19 9.46 4.18
CA MET A 159 -13.09 9.71 3.04
C MET A 159 -14.53 9.21 3.25
N GLY A 160 -14.87 8.69 4.44
CA GLY A 160 -16.18 8.04 4.69
C GLY A 160 -16.43 6.76 3.88
N GLY A 161 -15.60 6.46 2.88
CA GLY A 161 -15.58 5.23 2.09
C GLY A 161 -14.37 4.36 2.44
N ALA A 162 -14.61 3.08 2.65
CA ALA A 162 -13.57 2.11 2.97
C ALA A 162 -12.94 1.52 1.70
N VAL A 163 -11.64 1.65 1.46
CA VAL A 163 -10.96 0.68 0.57
C VAL A 163 -11.24 -0.70 1.12
N LEU A 164 -11.76 -1.61 0.29
CA LEU A 164 -12.10 -2.97 0.65
C LEU A 164 -10.92 -3.58 1.44
N PRO A 165 -10.98 -3.64 2.79
CA PRO A 165 -9.82 -3.92 3.60
C PRO A 165 -9.63 -5.44 3.71
N TYR A 166 -8.36 -5.85 3.70
CA TYR A 166 -7.97 -7.13 4.24
C TYR A 166 -8.22 -7.18 5.77
N ALA A 167 -8.79 -8.29 6.23
CA ALA A 167 -9.01 -8.60 7.63
C ALA A 167 -7.93 -9.56 8.16
N ALA A 168 -6.95 -9.04 8.93
CA ALA A 168 -6.30 -9.80 10.01
C ALA A 168 -5.67 -8.88 11.11
N PRO A 169 -5.59 -9.33 12.40
CA PRO A 169 -5.21 -8.53 13.59
C PRO A 169 -3.68 -8.45 13.81
N PRO A 170 -3.13 -7.72 14.83
CA PRO A 170 -3.68 -7.43 16.16
C PRO A 170 -3.85 -5.93 16.41
N ILE A 171 -5.09 -5.47 16.38
CA ILE A 171 -5.69 -4.38 17.16
C ILE A 171 -7.05 -4.17 16.49
N LYS A 172 -8.09 -4.68 17.16
CA LYS A 172 -9.53 -4.38 17.07
C LYS A 172 -9.94 -3.44 15.91
N CYS A 173 -9.75 -3.86 14.67
CA CYS A 173 -10.45 -3.25 13.54
C CYS A 173 -11.70 -4.12 13.33
N PRO A 174 -12.90 -3.54 13.25
CA PRO A 174 -14.07 -4.33 12.91
C PRO A 174 -13.82 -5.03 11.56
N PRO A 175 -14.34 -6.26 11.40
CA PRO A 175 -14.27 -6.96 10.12
C PRO A 175 -14.87 -6.09 9.01
N GLN A 176 -14.44 -6.32 7.76
CA GLN A 176 -15.08 -5.70 6.61
C GLN A 176 -16.59 -5.98 6.66
N VAL A 177 -17.40 -4.93 6.83
CA VAL A 177 -18.86 -5.03 6.73
C VAL A 177 -19.23 -4.50 5.35
N LEU A 178 -19.58 -5.43 4.46
CA LEU A 178 -20.23 -5.09 3.20
C LEU A 178 -21.74 -5.06 3.43
N ASP A 179 -22.42 -4.09 2.85
CA ASP A 179 -23.88 -4.09 2.88
C ASP A 179 -24.47 -5.28 2.09
N LYS A 180 -25.74 -5.58 2.35
CA LYS A 180 -26.43 -6.72 1.74
C LYS A 180 -26.50 -6.63 0.22
N GLU A 181 -26.67 -5.41 -0.31
CA GLU A 181 -26.80 -5.17 -1.76
C GLU A 181 -25.48 -5.47 -2.48
N LEU A 182 -24.36 -5.04 -1.90
CA LEU A 182 -23.02 -5.29 -2.41
C LEU A 182 -22.65 -6.78 -2.30
N LEU A 183 -23.00 -7.44 -1.20
CA LEU A 183 -22.82 -8.89 -1.06
C LEU A 183 -23.59 -9.67 -2.14
N GLN A 184 -24.84 -9.28 -2.42
CA GLN A 184 -25.64 -9.88 -3.49
C GLN A 184 -25.01 -9.66 -4.87
N ARG A 185 -24.57 -8.43 -5.17
CA ARG A 185 -23.89 -8.11 -6.44
C ARG A 185 -22.61 -8.91 -6.64
N LEU A 186 -21.80 -9.04 -5.59
CA LEU A 186 -20.56 -9.81 -5.61
C LEU A 186 -20.79 -11.32 -5.51
N ARG A 187 -22.02 -11.75 -5.23
CA ARG A 187 -22.41 -13.15 -4.99
C ARG A 187 -21.59 -13.79 -3.86
N LEU A 188 -21.41 -13.03 -2.77
CA LEU A 188 -20.62 -13.43 -1.61
C LEU A 188 -21.50 -13.66 -0.37
N SER A 189 -21.05 -14.55 0.49
CA SER A 189 -21.62 -14.71 1.83
C SER A 189 -21.02 -13.67 2.80
N PRO A 190 -21.74 -13.26 3.87
CA PRO A 190 -21.22 -12.32 4.87
C PRO A 190 -19.94 -12.78 5.58
N GLN A 191 -19.62 -14.08 5.51
CA GLN A 191 -18.43 -14.67 6.13
C GLN A 191 -17.19 -14.63 5.23
N HIS A 192 -17.35 -14.30 3.94
CA HIS A 192 -16.24 -14.21 3.01
C HIS A 192 -15.30 -13.06 3.37
N ARG A 193 -14.00 -13.33 3.35
CA ARG A 193 -12.96 -12.30 3.48
C ARG A 193 -12.40 -11.99 2.10
N LEU A 194 -12.56 -10.75 1.65
CA LEU A 194 -11.97 -10.30 0.39
C LEU A 194 -10.49 -9.95 0.56
N PRO A 195 -9.67 -10.19 -0.47
CA PRO A 195 -8.32 -9.64 -0.50
C PRO A 195 -8.37 -8.12 -0.53
N LEU A 196 -7.29 -7.47 -0.12
CA LEU A 196 -7.15 -6.03 -0.28
C LEU A 196 -7.12 -5.70 -1.78
N HIS A 197 -8.10 -4.93 -2.24
CA HIS A 197 -8.14 -4.44 -3.62
C HIS A 197 -7.29 -3.19 -3.79
N LEU A 198 -5.96 -3.36 -3.66
CA LEU A 198 -4.95 -2.34 -3.86
C LEU A 198 -3.85 -2.88 -4.80
N HIS A 199 -3.71 -2.25 -5.94
CA HIS A 199 -2.85 -2.71 -7.04
C HIS A 199 -1.83 -1.64 -7.43
N LEU A 200 -0.54 -1.95 -7.40
CA LEU A 200 0.50 -1.08 -7.96
C LEU A 200 0.43 -1.14 -9.48
N GLN A 201 -0.27 -0.18 -10.08
CA GLN A 201 -0.62 -0.16 -11.50
C GLN A 201 0.49 0.39 -12.39
N GLN A 202 1.22 1.41 -11.94
CA GLN A 202 2.23 2.08 -12.76
C GLN A 202 3.45 2.48 -11.95
N LEU A 203 4.63 2.32 -12.56
CA LEU A 203 5.90 2.87 -12.10
C LEU A 203 6.51 3.73 -13.22
N ALA A 204 6.77 5.01 -12.94
CA ALA A 204 7.58 5.85 -13.82
C ALA A 204 9.06 5.57 -13.53
N LEU A 205 9.85 5.42 -14.59
CA LEU A 205 11.30 5.21 -14.54
C LEU A 205 12.02 6.45 -15.11
N PRO A 206 13.29 6.69 -14.73
CA PRO A 206 14.09 7.80 -15.24
C PRO A 206 14.41 7.67 -16.73
#